data_AF-A0AAU6BZX4-F1
#
_entry.id   AF-A0AAU6BZX4-F1
#
_cell.length_a   1.000
_cell.length_b   1.000
_cell.length_c   1.000
_cell.angle_alpha   90.00
_cell.angle_beta   90.00
_cell.angle_gamma   90.00
#
_symmetry.space_group_name_H-M   'P 1'
#
loop_
_entity.id
_entity.type
_entity.pdbx_description
1 polymer ?
#
loop_
_entity_poly.entity_id
_entity_poly.type
_entity_poly.pdbx_seq_one_letter_code
_entity_poly.pdbx_strand_id
1 'polypeptide(L)'
;MHDNSTSGAAVGFLLNLIDSGDAERIRRRIGLPEPADGTTPKARRDHLIWTGTRTAVPSSVLLWVLEEDDPELNQWVWRHVSADNAMRRAIARGVPFGPARKAPLTVAKSVRREDEPPIPENFTRFGLLGALREGTSMQSARTAASMVLERSDWQAVTEADRDRPLPGYARWALAIRPDCPPELRARFGTHRKFTHRVEEAGVLGGPADYATAWGPASHVLKVLSTGHLMFPARVAEAEAALRPLVREHLADHEDAWAVLAQLIDTFHGNAVELVMTAGAVA
;
A
#
# COMPACT_ATOMS: atom_id res chain seq x y z
N MET A 1 28.97 -4.42 -6.73
CA MET A 1 28.13 -3.66 -7.66
C MET A 1 26.81 -3.42 -6.95
N HIS A 2 26.68 -2.30 -6.24
CA HIS A 2 25.47 -2.00 -5.47
C HIS A 2 24.30 -1.75 -6.44
N ASP A 3 23.14 -2.29 -6.08
CA ASP A 3 21.90 -2.15 -6.83
C ASP A 3 21.35 -0.72 -6.61
N ASN A 4 21.97 0.26 -7.27
CA ASN A 4 21.64 1.70 -7.21
C ASN A 4 20.22 2.02 -7.71
N SER A 5 19.44 1.02 -8.12
CA SER A 5 18.06 1.19 -8.60
C SER A 5 17.11 1.65 -7.49
N THR A 6 17.32 1.21 -6.25
CA THR A 6 16.46 1.54 -5.11
C THR A 6 16.66 2.97 -4.64
N SER A 7 17.91 3.34 -4.38
CA SER A 7 18.34 4.69 -3.97
C SER A 7 17.98 5.71 -5.05
N GLY A 8 18.24 5.40 -6.32
CA GLY A 8 17.91 6.28 -7.44
C GLY A 8 16.41 6.55 -7.58
N ALA A 9 15.57 5.52 -7.43
CA ALA A 9 14.12 5.67 -7.47
C ALA A 9 13.60 6.52 -6.30
N ALA A 10 14.14 6.30 -5.10
CA ALA A 10 13.76 7.02 -3.89
C ALA A 10 14.15 8.51 -3.94
N VAL A 11 15.39 8.84 -4.33
CA VAL A 11 15.81 10.24 -4.54
C VAL A 11 15.03 10.86 -5.70
N GLY A 12 14.80 10.09 -6.78
CA GLY A 12 14.02 10.53 -7.93
C GLY A 12 12.59 10.96 -7.58
N PHE A 13 11.93 10.26 -6.64
CA PHE A 13 10.62 10.66 -6.13
C PHE A 13 10.68 12.03 -5.44
N LEU A 14 11.64 12.26 -4.54
CA LEU A 14 11.76 13.54 -3.84
C LEU A 14 12.10 14.70 -4.79
N LEU A 15 12.94 14.45 -5.80
CA LEU A 15 13.27 15.45 -6.83
C LEU A 15 12.06 15.89 -7.66
N ASN A 16 11.01 15.06 -7.76
CA ASN A 16 9.77 15.47 -8.43
C ASN A 16 8.91 16.41 -7.58
N LEU A 17 9.31 16.69 -6.32
CA LEU A 17 8.58 17.60 -5.42
C LEU A 17 9.10 19.05 -5.49
N ILE A 18 10.22 19.29 -6.16
CA ILE A 18 10.82 20.61 -6.39
C ILE A 18 10.67 21.05 -7.86
N ASP A 19 11.06 22.28 -8.16
CA ASP A 19 11.03 22.82 -9.53
C ASP A 19 11.93 22.01 -10.48
N SER A 20 11.45 21.78 -11.71
CA SER A 20 12.11 20.87 -12.66
C SER A 20 13.54 21.28 -13.01
N GLY A 21 13.81 22.59 -13.11
CA GLY A 21 15.14 23.12 -13.37
C GLY A 21 16.13 22.86 -12.23
N ASP A 22 15.67 22.95 -10.98
CA ASP A 22 16.48 22.60 -9.81
C ASP A 22 16.70 21.09 -9.74
N ALA A 23 15.66 20.30 -9.97
CA ALA A 23 15.75 18.85 -10.01
C ALA A 23 16.80 18.35 -11.02
N GLU A 24 16.83 18.92 -12.24
CA GLU A 24 17.83 18.57 -13.27
C GLU A 24 19.25 18.97 -12.88
N ARG A 25 19.42 20.14 -12.27
CA ARG A 25 20.74 20.58 -11.77
C ARG A 25 21.25 19.63 -10.68
N ILE A 26 20.39 19.30 -9.71
CA ILE A 26 20.73 18.39 -8.62
C ILE A 26 21.04 16.99 -9.15
N ARG A 27 20.22 16.42 -10.06
CA ARG A 27 20.48 15.09 -10.66
C ARG A 27 21.88 15.01 -11.26
N ARG A 28 22.28 16.01 -12.03
CA ARG A 28 23.63 16.09 -12.62
C ARG A 28 24.71 16.14 -11.55
N ARG A 29 24.49 16.91 -10.48
CA ARG A 29 25.45 17.06 -9.37
C ARG A 29 25.70 15.75 -8.63
N ILE A 30 24.65 15.01 -8.30
CA ILE A 30 24.74 13.76 -7.53
C ILE A 30 24.93 12.51 -8.43
N GLY A 31 25.08 12.70 -9.74
CA GLY A 31 25.31 11.61 -10.69
C GLY A 31 24.13 10.66 -10.86
N LEU A 32 22.90 11.12 -10.61
CA LEU A 32 21.70 10.32 -10.88
C LEU A 32 21.43 10.29 -12.39
N PRO A 33 21.11 9.11 -12.96
CA PRO A 33 20.74 9.01 -14.35
C PRO A 33 19.47 9.83 -14.61
N GLU A 34 19.40 10.42 -15.81
CA GLU A 34 18.17 11.05 -16.27
C GLU A 34 17.03 10.00 -16.32
N PRO A 35 15.78 10.42 -16.07
CA PRO A 35 14.64 9.56 -16.33
C PRO A 35 14.74 9.05 -17.76
N ALA A 36 14.63 7.74 -17.99
CA ALA A 36 14.79 7.18 -19.33
C ALA A 36 13.74 7.77 -20.30
N ASP A 37 14.13 8.78 -21.07
CA ASP A 37 13.25 9.60 -21.91
C ASP A 37 12.64 8.86 -23.11
N GLY A 38 13.00 7.60 -23.33
CA GLY A 38 12.44 6.75 -24.40
C GLY A 38 11.39 5.74 -23.94
N THR A 39 11.25 5.49 -22.64
CA THR A 39 10.38 4.41 -22.15
C THR A 39 8.99 4.93 -21.87
N THR A 40 8.01 4.47 -22.64
CA THR A 40 6.59 4.83 -22.42
C THR A 40 6.14 4.49 -20.98
N PRO A 41 5.22 5.27 -20.38
CA PRO A 41 4.67 4.96 -19.06
C PRO A 41 4.14 3.52 -18.95
N LYS A 42 3.56 3.01 -20.06
CA LYS A 42 3.10 1.63 -20.17
C LYS A 42 4.23 0.62 -20.02
N ALA A 43 5.34 0.79 -20.75
CA ALA A 43 6.48 -0.13 -20.66
C ALA A 43 7.13 -0.13 -19.26
N ARG A 44 7.16 1.02 -18.57
CA ARG A 44 7.60 1.10 -17.16
C ARG A 44 6.66 0.34 -16.24
N ARG A 45 5.34 0.51 -16.42
CA ARG A 45 4.30 -0.22 -15.68
C ARG A 45 4.42 -1.73 -15.89
N ASP A 46 4.56 -2.19 -17.13
CA ASP A 46 4.71 -3.61 -17.47
C ASP A 46 5.95 -4.23 -16.80
N HIS A 47 7.06 -3.47 -16.75
CA HIS A 47 8.28 -3.89 -16.07
C HIS A 47 8.10 -4.01 -14.55
N LEU A 48 7.44 -3.04 -13.91
CA LEU A 48 7.11 -3.07 -12.48
C LEU A 48 6.17 -4.23 -12.16
N ILE A 49 5.19 -4.49 -13.02
CA ILE A 49 4.27 -5.61 -12.87
C ILE A 49 5.03 -6.95 -12.90
N TRP A 50 6.03 -7.08 -13.77
CA TRP A 50 6.78 -8.32 -13.89
C TRP A 50 7.77 -8.55 -12.74
N THR A 51 8.43 -7.49 -12.26
CA THR A 51 9.50 -7.58 -11.24
C THR A 51 9.00 -7.43 -9.80
N GLY A 52 7.90 -6.71 -9.59
CA GLY A 52 7.48 -6.22 -8.28
C GLY A 52 6.75 -7.22 -7.39
N THR A 53 6.38 -8.41 -7.88
CA THR A 53 5.51 -9.31 -7.11
C THR A 53 6.18 -9.98 -5.91
N ARG A 54 7.51 -9.92 -5.80
CA ARG A 54 8.30 -10.66 -4.80
C ARG A 54 8.70 -9.84 -3.58
N THR A 55 8.63 -8.51 -3.65
CA THR A 55 8.99 -7.65 -2.52
C THR A 55 7.75 -7.44 -1.65
N ALA A 56 7.82 -7.83 -0.39
CA ALA A 56 6.71 -7.61 0.52
C ALA A 56 6.45 -6.12 0.70
N VAL A 57 5.19 -5.71 0.52
CA VAL A 57 4.68 -4.37 0.84
C VAL A 57 3.55 -4.48 1.86
N PRO A 58 3.25 -3.42 2.62
CA PRO A 58 2.05 -3.35 3.46
C PRO A 58 0.78 -3.64 2.65
N SER A 59 -0.18 -4.33 3.26
CA SER A 59 -1.44 -4.69 2.60
C SER A 59 -2.23 -3.47 2.10
N SER A 60 -2.10 -2.32 2.77
CA SER A 60 -2.72 -1.06 2.33
C SER A 60 -2.18 -0.56 1.00
N VAL A 61 -0.90 -0.79 0.69
CA VAL A 61 -0.32 -0.42 -0.61
C VAL A 61 -1.02 -1.21 -1.72
N LEU A 62 -1.27 -2.51 -1.50
CA LEU A 62 -2.02 -3.32 -2.46
C LEU A 62 -3.46 -2.83 -2.60
N LEU A 63 -4.09 -2.39 -1.51
CA LEU A 63 -5.43 -1.80 -1.58
C LEU A 63 -5.46 -0.53 -2.44
N TRP A 64 -4.49 0.38 -2.30
CA TRP A 64 -4.42 1.58 -3.14
C TRP A 64 -4.29 1.24 -4.64
N VAL A 65 -3.54 0.18 -4.95
CA VAL A 65 -3.43 -0.33 -6.33
C VAL A 65 -4.76 -0.91 -6.82
N LEU A 66 -5.49 -1.61 -5.96
CA LEU A 66 -6.80 -2.16 -6.29
C LEU A 66 -7.88 -1.08 -6.47
N GLU A 67 -7.80 0.04 -5.74
CA GLU A 67 -8.74 1.18 -5.83
C GLU A 67 -8.76 1.82 -7.23
N GLU A 68 -7.74 1.61 -8.06
CA GLU A 68 -7.71 2.04 -9.47
C GLU A 68 -8.68 1.23 -10.36
N ASP A 69 -9.21 0.11 -9.88
CA ASP A 69 -10.16 -0.78 -10.58
C ASP A 69 -9.68 -1.21 -11.99
N ASP A 70 -8.36 -1.25 -12.21
CA ASP A 70 -7.70 -1.63 -13.46
C ASP A 70 -7.45 -3.16 -13.51
N PRO A 71 -7.95 -3.89 -14.52
CA PRO A 71 -7.75 -5.34 -14.63
C PRO A 71 -6.29 -5.81 -14.68
N GLU A 72 -5.37 -5.02 -15.24
CA GLU A 72 -3.93 -5.35 -15.30
C GLU A 72 -3.27 -5.21 -13.93
N LEU A 73 -3.63 -4.17 -13.17
CA LEU A 73 -3.18 -3.99 -11.79
C LEU A 73 -3.76 -5.05 -10.85
N ASN A 74 -5.03 -5.40 -11.02
CA ASN A 74 -5.66 -6.48 -10.27
C ASN A 74 -4.95 -7.82 -10.50
N GLN A 75 -4.54 -8.10 -11.74
CA GLN A 75 -3.73 -9.28 -12.05
C GLN A 75 -2.36 -9.23 -11.34
N TRP A 76 -1.73 -8.06 -11.26
CA TRP A 76 -0.48 -7.91 -10.52
C TRP A 76 -0.67 -8.19 -9.03
N VAL A 77 -1.68 -7.59 -8.40
CA VAL A 77 -2.00 -7.81 -6.98
C VAL A 77 -2.31 -9.28 -6.72
N TRP A 78 -3.07 -9.94 -7.58
CA TRP A 78 -3.38 -11.37 -7.47
C TRP A 78 -2.13 -12.24 -7.28
N ARG A 79 -1.05 -11.91 -8.01
CA ARG A 79 0.23 -12.64 -8.00
C ARG A 79 1.22 -12.13 -6.94
N HIS A 80 0.90 -11.05 -6.26
CA HIS A 80 1.79 -10.43 -5.29
C HIS A 80 1.93 -11.28 -4.02
N VAL A 81 3.13 -11.38 -3.46
CA VAL A 81 3.40 -12.18 -2.25
C VAL A 81 2.61 -11.72 -1.03
N SER A 82 2.40 -10.40 -0.89
CA SER A 82 1.60 -9.82 0.20
C SER A 82 0.08 -9.92 0.01
N ALA A 83 -0.43 -10.37 -1.14
CA ALA A 83 -1.86 -10.47 -1.35
C ALA A 83 -2.45 -11.62 -0.53
N ASP A 84 -3.53 -11.34 0.20
CA ASP A 84 -4.24 -12.34 0.99
C ASP A 84 -5.38 -13.00 0.19
N ASN A 85 -6.04 -13.98 0.82
CA ASN A 85 -7.14 -14.69 0.18
C ASN A 85 -8.39 -13.82 -0.03
N ALA A 86 -8.57 -12.76 0.76
CA ALA A 86 -9.70 -11.85 0.59
C ALA A 86 -9.51 -11.01 -0.69
N MET A 87 -8.32 -10.42 -0.87
CA MET A 87 -7.94 -9.69 -2.08
C MET A 87 -8.03 -10.58 -3.31
N ARG A 88 -7.43 -11.77 -3.27
CA ARG A 88 -7.50 -12.72 -4.39
C ARG A 88 -8.94 -13.05 -4.74
N ARG A 89 -9.75 -13.41 -3.76
CA ARG A 89 -11.17 -13.73 -3.99
C ARG A 89 -11.95 -12.56 -4.57
N ALA A 90 -11.76 -11.34 -4.06
CA ALA A 90 -12.39 -10.14 -4.58
C ALA A 90 -11.99 -9.88 -6.04
N ILE A 91 -10.71 -10.04 -6.38
CA ILE A 91 -10.21 -9.92 -7.76
C ILE A 91 -10.85 -10.99 -8.68
N ALA A 92 -10.85 -12.26 -8.27
CA ALA A 92 -11.42 -13.36 -9.06
C ALA A 92 -12.91 -13.19 -9.33
N ARG A 93 -13.64 -12.57 -8.39
CA ARG A 93 -15.07 -12.29 -8.50
C ARG A 93 -15.38 -10.93 -9.15
N GLY A 94 -14.36 -10.14 -9.49
CA GLY A 94 -14.53 -8.83 -10.10
C GLY A 94 -15.20 -7.81 -9.19
N VAL A 95 -14.93 -7.86 -7.88
CA VAL A 95 -15.44 -6.88 -6.92
C VAL A 95 -14.73 -5.53 -7.15
N PRO A 96 -15.46 -4.41 -7.29
CA PRO A 96 -14.83 -3.09 -7.37
C PRO A 96 -14.32 -2.64 -6.00
N PHE A 97 -13.13 -2.05 -5.99
CA PHE A 97 -12.50 -1.49 -4.78
C PHE A 97 -12.61 0.03 -4.75
N GLY A 98 -12.59 0.67 -5.93
CA GLY A 98 -12.71 2.12 -6.04
C GLY A 98 -14.02 2.66 -5.45
N PRO A 99 -14.01 3.86 -4.84
CA PRO A 99 -15.20 4.41 -4.18
C PRO A 99 -16.34 4.74 -5.16
N ALA A 100 -16.01 5.09 -6.41
CA ALA A 100 -16.97 5.54 -7.42
C ALA A 100 -17.68 4.41 -8.16
N ARG A 101 -17.06 3.22 -8.28
CA ARG A 101 -17.56 2.14 -9.13
C ARG A 101 -18.45 1.18 -8.35
N LYS A 102 -19.59 0.81 -8.95
CA LYS A 102 -20.53 -0.18 -8.41
C LYS A 102 -20.68 -1.42 -9.30
N ALA A 103 -20.41 -1.27 -10.59
CA ALA A 103 -20.50 -2.38 -11.53
C ALA A 103 -19.29 -3.32 -11.38
N PRO A 104 -19.49 -4.64 -11.55
CA PRO A 104 -18.39 -5.61 -11.53
C PRO A 104 -17.23 -5.25 -12.47
N LEU A 105 -16.02 -5.61 -12.06
CA LEU A 105 -14.81 -5.45 -12.84
C LEU A 105 -14.67 -6.56 -13.88
N THR A 106 -14.04 -6.23 -15.00
CA THR A 106 -13.62 -7.26 -15.96
C THR A 106 -12.42 -7.99 -15.38
N VAL A 107 -12.59 -9.29 -15.08
CA VAL A 107 -11.49 -10.13 -14.58
C VAL A 107 -10.56 -10.53 -15.72
N ALA A 108 -9.25 -10.29 -15.54
CA ALA A 108 -8.21 -10.64 -16.51
C ALA A 108 -8.20 -12.15 -16.84
N LYS A 109 -7.92 -12.51 -18.10
CA LYS A 109 -7.98 -13.91 -18.58
C LYS A 109 -7.05 -14.85 -17.81
N SER A 110 -5.89 -14.37 -17.38
CA SER A 110 -4.91 -15.11 -16.58
C SER A 110 -5.45 -15.46 -15.20
N VAL A 111 -6.06 -14.49 -14.50
CA VAL A 111 -6.72 -14.73 -13.21
C VAL A 111 -7.82 -15.77 -13.35
N ARG A 112 -8.65 -15.71 -14.40
CA ARG A 112 -9.73 -16.70 -14.63
C ARG A 112 -9.25 -18.13 -14.85
N ARG A 113 -7.98 -18.32 -15.21
CA ARG A 113 -7.36 -19.64 -15.43
C ARG A 113 -6.71 -20.20 -14.18
N GLU A 114 -6.53 -19.37 -13.15
CA GLU A 114 -5.96 -19.75 -11.87
C GLU A 114 -7.11 -20.04 -10.88
N ASP A 115 -6.90 -20.97 -9.95
CA ASP A 115 -7.95 -21.35 -9.01
C ASP A 115 -8.21 -20.26 -7.97
N GLU A 116 -9.48 -19.91 -7.74
CA GLU A 116 -9.89 -19.09 -6.61
C GLU A 116 -9.47 -19.78 -5.29
N PRO A 117 -8.99 -19.03 -4.27
CA PRO A 117 -8.80 -19.60 -2.94
C PRO A 117 -10.07 -20.33 -2.46
N PRO A 118 -9.95 -21.57 -1.94
CA PRO A 118 -11.10 -22.41 -1.64
C PRO A 118 -12.07 -21.73 -0.67
N ILE A 119 -13.37 -21.93 -0.90
CA ILE A 119 -14.40 -21.43 0.01
C ILE A 119 -14.29 -22.18 1.33
N PRO A 120 -14.20 -21.48 2.48
CA PRO A 120 -14.12 -22.12 3.78
C PRO A 120 -15.34 -23.00 4.09
N GLU A 121 -15.13 -24.21 4.63
CA GLU A 121 -16.21 -25.11 5.01
C GLU A 121 -17.20 -24.47 6.01
N ASN A 122 -16.67 -23.74 7.00
CA ASN A 122 -17.50 -23.01 7.97
C ASN A 122 -18.40 -21.96 7.31
N PHE A 123 -17.95 -21.32 6.22
CA PHE A 123 -18.77 -20.39 5.46
C PHE A 123 -19.91 -21.11 4.75
N THR A 124 -19.62 -22.24 4.10
CA THR A 124 -20.64 -23.07 3.44
C THR A 124 -21.69 -23.58 4.44
N ARG A 125 -21.25 -23.93 5.66
CA ARG A 125 -22.12 -24.50 6.69
C ARG A 125 -22.96 -23.47 7.44
N PHE A 126 -22.37 -22.32 7.78
CA PHE A 126 -22.97 -21.36 8.71
C PHE A 126 -23.25 -19.97 8.10
N GLY A 127 -22.91 -19.77 6.83
CA GLY A 127 -22.90 -18.45 6.20
C GLY A 127 -21.81 -17.53 6.76
N LEU A 128 -21.77 -16.28 6.28
CA LEU A 128 -20.73 -15.30 6.64
C LEU A 128 -20.64 -15.06 8.15
N LEU A 129 -21.75 -14.63 8.76
CA LEU A 129 -21.78 -14.24 10.17
C LEU A 129 -21.60 -15.44 11.10
N GLY A 130 -22.14 -16.61 10.73
CA GLY A 130 -21.95 -17.84 11.47
C GLY A 130 -20.48 -18.28 11.45
N ALA A 131 -19.83 -18.25 10.28
CA ALA A 131 -18.41 -18.59 10.16
C ALA A 131 -17.51 -17.66 11.00
N LEU A 132 -17.82 -16.36 11.04
CA LEU A 132 -17.10 -15.40 11.90
C LEU A 132 -17.31 -15.68 13.39
N ARG A 133 -18.53 -16.07 13.79
CA ARG A 133 -18.86 -16.40 15.19
C ARG A 133 -18.24 -17.71 15.66
N GLU A 134 -18.10 -18.69 14.79
CA GLU A 134 -17.46 -19.98 15.07
C GLU A 134 -15.92 -19.94 15.00
N GLY A 135 -15.33 -18.78 14.65
CA GLY A 135 -13.88 -18.60 14.58
C GLY A 135 -13.20 -18.61 15.96
N THR A 136 -12.82 -19.80 16.44
CA THR A 136 -12.19 -20.01 17.75
C THR A 136 -10.66 -19.85 17.75
N SER A 137 -10.06 -19.62 16.58
CA SER A 137 -8.61 -19.43 16.41
C SER A 137 -8.31 -18.32 15.43
N MET A 138 -7.08 -17.78 15.45
CA MET A 138 -6.71 -16.73 14.49
C MET A 138 -6.77 -17.21 13.03
N GLN A 139 -6.37 -18.45 12.77
CA GLN A 139 -6.43 -19.02 11.42
C GLN A 139 -7.89 -19.17 10.94
N SER A 140 -8.77 -19.74 11.77
CA SER A 140 -10.19 -19.88 11.41
C SER A 140 -10.88 -18.53 11.22
N ALA A 141 -10.57 -17.54 12.06
CA ALA A 141 -11.09 -16.19 11.95
C ALA A 141 -10.60 -15.47 10.67
N ARG A 142 -9.32 -15.58 10.29
CA ARG A 142 -8.81 -15.04 9.01
C ARG A 142 -9.48 -15.70 7.81
N THR A 143 -9.62 -17.01 7.87
CA THR A 143 -10.29 -17.78 6.82
C THR A 143 -11.74 -17.33 6.66
N ALA A 144 -12.50 -17.18 7.75
CA ALA A 144 -13.86 -16.65 7.71
C ALA A 144 -13.91 -15.19 7.24
N ALA A 145 -13.03 -14.34 7.77
CA ALA A 145 -12.92 -12.94 7.37
C ALA A 145 -12.62 -12.79 5.88
N SER A 146 -11.91 -13.72 5.25
CA SER A 146 -11.63 -13.68 3.80
C SER A 146 -12.88 -13.77 2.91
N MET A 147 -14.05 -14.03 3.49
CA MET A 147 -15.34 -14.06 2.80
C MET A 147 -16.12 -12.73 2.88
N VAL A 148 -15.62 -11.72 3.60
CA VAL A 148 -16.15 -10.35 3.52
C VAL A 148 -15.53 -9.70 2.28
N LEU A 149 -16.30 -9.45 1.22
CA LEU A 149 -15.74 -8.99 -0.06
C LEU A 149 -16.33 -7.65 -0.48
N GLU A 150 -17.64 -7.50 -0.33
CA GLU A 150 -18.37 -6.35 -0.86
C GLU A 150 -18.79 -5.40 0.27
N ARG A 151 -19.25 -4.20 -0.11
CA ARG A 151 -19.76 -3.21 0.84
C ARG A 151 -20.95 -3.73 1.65
N SER A 152 -21.81 -4.54 1.03
CA SER A 152 -22.93 -5.22 1.70
C SER A 152 -22.46 -6.21 2.77
N ASP A 153 -21.35 -6.92 2.55
CA ASP A 153 -20.78 -7.83 3.55
C ASP A 153 -20.26 -7.04 4.74
N TRP A 154 -19.55 -5.93 4.49
CA TRP A 154 -19.08 -5.02 5.54
C TRP A 154 -20.23 -4.40 6.33
N GLN A 155 -21.33 -4.05 5.66
CA GLN A 155 -22.55 -3.58 6.32
C GLN A 155 -23.15 -4.67 7.22
N ALA A 156 -23.31 -5.89 6.71
CA ALA A 156 -23.84 -7.02 7.48
C ALA A 156 -22.96 -7.34 8.70
N VAL A 157 -21.63 -7.30 8.57
CA VAL A 157 -20.69 -7.46 9.68
C VAL A 157 -20.85 -6.32 10.70
N THR A 158 -20.99 -5.08 10.25
CA THR A 158 -21.16 -3.90 11.12
C THR A 158 -22.43 -3.96 11.95
N GLU A 159 -23.53 -4.38 11.33
CA GLU A 159 -24.83 -4.60 11.96
C GLU A 159 -24.75 -5.77 12.94
N ALA A 160 -24.20 -6.92 12.51
CA ALA A 160 -24.08 -8.09 13.37
C ALA A 160 -23.23 -7.83 14.62
N ASP A 161 -22.12 -7.10 14.51
CA ASP A 161 -21.29 -6.72 15.66
C ASP A 161 -22.01 -5.73 16.58
N ARG A 162 -22.92 -4.89 16.04
CA ARG A 162 -23.73 -3.94 16.82
C ARG A 162 -24.76 -4.68 17.66
N ASP A 163 -25.44 -5.65 17.05
CA ASP A 163 -26.47 -6.44 17.73
C ASP A 163 -25.86 -7.39 18.75
N ARG A 164 -24.76 -8.06 18.39
CA ARG A 164 -24.00 -8.92 19.29
C ARG A 164 -22.52 -8.89 18.92
N PRO A 165 -21.63 -8.38 19.80
CA PRO A 165 -20.19 -8.36 19.60
C PRO A 165 -19.63 -9.64 18.99
N LEU A 166 -18.88 -9.50 17.90
CA LEU A 166 -18.15 -10.61 17.30
C LEU A 166 -17.05 -11.11 18.24
N PRO A 167 -16.66 -12.40 18.16
CA PRO A 167 -15.56 -12.94 18.97
C PRO A 167 -14.24 -12.19 18.73
N GLY A 168 -13.36 -12.19 19.73
CA GLY A 168 -12.10 -11.44 19.70
C GLY A 168 -11.21 -11.76 18.49
N TYR A 169 -11.08 -13.03 18.10
CA TYR A 169 -10.31 -13.41 16.91
C TYR A 169 -10.93 -12.91 15.61
N ALA A 170 -12.26 -12.93 15.48
CA ALA A 170 -12.96 -12.39 14.32
C ALA A 170 -12.79 -10.87 14.21
N ARG A 171 -12.99 -10.15 15.32
CA ARG A 171 -12.74 -8.70 15.39
C ARG A 171 -11.30 -8.35 15.00
N TRP A 172 -10.32 -9.09 15.51
CA TRP A 172 -8.92 -8.88 15.16
C TRP A 172 -8.64 -9.18 13.68
N ALA A 173 -9.13 -10.30 13.16
CA ALA A 173 -8.97 -10.68 11.75
C ALA A 173 -9.58 -9.66 10.79
N LEU A 174 -10.72 -9.05 11.16
CA LEU A 174 -11.34 -7.97 10.40
C LEU A 174 -10.58 -6.65 10.58
N ALA A 175 -10.10 -6.31 11.78
CA ALA A 175 -9.38 -5.07 12.05
C ALA A 175 -8.11 -4.88 11.22
N ILE A 176 -7.35 -5.96 11.03
CA ILE A 176 -6.09 -5.97 10.28
C ILE A 176 -6.26 -6.04 8.76
N ARG A 177 -7.50 -6.02 8.26
CA ARG A 177 -7.75 -5.87 6.84
C ARG A 177 -7.64 -4.39 6.46
N PRO A 178 -6.96 -4.06 5.35
CA PRO A 178 -6.82 -2.67 4.93
C PRO A 178 -8.18 -2.06 4.54
N ASP A 179 -9.10 -2.85 4.00
CA ASP A 179 -10.44 -2.43 3.55
C ASP A 179 -11.51 -2.42 4.65
N CYS A 180 -11.14 -2.71 5.90
CA CYS A 180 -12.08 -2.61 7.01
C CYS A 180 -12.51 -1.15 7.22
N PRO A 181 -13.84 -0.85 7.27
CA PRO A 181 -14.33 0.50 7.49
C PRO A 181 -13.73 1.13 8.76
N PRO A 182 -13.22 2.38 8.71
CA PRO A 182 -12.59 3.02 9.86
C PRO A 182 -13.48 3.06 11.11
N GLU A 183 -14.78 3.30 10.95
CA GLU A 183 -15.75 3.36 12.05
C GLU A 183 -15.95 1.98 12.68
N LEU A 184 -15.96 0.91 11.89
CA LEU A 184 -16.02 -0.46 12.39
C LEU A 184 -14.72 -0.84 13.11
N ARG A 185 -13.57 -0.49 12.52
CA ARG A 185 -12.25 -0.75 13.13
C ARG A 185 -12.12 -0.07 14.50
N ALA A 186 -12.57 1.18 14.63
CA ALA A 186 -12.57 1.91 15.89
C ALA A 186 -13.43 1.24 16.99
N ARG A 187 -14.49 0.52 16.61
CA ARG A 187 -15.30 -0.27 17.56
C ARG A 187 -14.59 -1.51 18.08
N PHE A 188 -13.63 -2.05 17.34
CA PHE A 188 -12.83 -3.20 17.78
C PHE A 188 -11.75 -2.81 18.80
N GLY A 189 -11.25 -1.57 18.72
CA GLY A 189 -10.32 -1.00 19.70
C GLY A 189 -9.87 0.40 19.33
N THR A 190 -9.61 1.23 20.35
CA THR A 190 -9.10 2.61 20.21
C THR A 190 -7.82 2.86 21.00
N HIS A 191 -7.34 1.89 21.77
CA HIS A 191 -6.16 2.06 22.62
C HIS A 191 -4.86 1.95 21.80
N ARG A 192 -3.80 2.66 22.22
CA ARG A 192 -2.51 2.74 21.49
C ARG A 192 -1.93 1.38 21.07
N LYS A 193 -1.98 0.38 21.96
CA LYS A 193 -1.50 -0.99 21.64
C LYS A 193 -2.27 -1.66 20.49
N PHE A 194 -3.56 -1.35 20.30
CA PHE A 194 -4.37 -1.88 19.22
C PHE A 194 -3.99 -1.19 17.92
N THR A 195 -3.97 0.15 17.91
CA THR A 195 -3.56 0.95 16.76
C THR A 195 -2.17 0.53 16.26
N HIS A 196 -1.21 0.42 17.17
CA HIS A 196 0.15 -0.02 16.83
C HIS A 196 0.19 -1.41 16.18
N ARG A 197 -0.60 -2.37 16.67
CA ARG A 197 -0.66 -3.71 16.05
C ARG A 197 -1.36 -3.72 14.70
N VAL A 198 -2.35 -2.84 14.51
CA VAL A 198 -3.02 -2.65 13.21
C VAL A 198 -2.02 -2.10 12.20
N GLU A 199 -1.23 -1.10 12.60
CA GLU A 199 -0.12 -0.57 11.81
C GLU A 199 0.90 -1.66 11.49
N GLU A 200 1.39 -2.42 12.47
CA GLU A 200 2.32 -3.56 12.26
C GLU A 200 1.78 -4.61 11.27
N ALA A 201 0.45 -4.76 11.17
CA ALA A 201 -0.19 -5.64 10.20
C ALA A 201 -0.27 -5.06 8.78
N GLY A 202 0.28 -3.87 8.56
CA GLY A 202 0.32 -3.18 7.27
C GLY A 202 -0.94 -2.39 6.93
N VAL A 203 -1.80 -2.11 7.93
CA VAL A 203 -2.97 -1.24 7.77
C VAL A 203 -2.57 0.21 8.05
N LEU A 204 -2.66 1.04 7.02
CA LEU A 204 -2.17 2.42 6.99
C LEU A 204 -3.37 3.37 6.88
N GLY A 205 -3.29 4.55 7.50
CA GLY A 205 -4.31 5.59 7.33
C GLY A 205 -4.34 6.20 5.93
N GLY A 206 -3.21 6.18 5.23
CA GLY A 206 -3.11 6.58 3.82
C GLY A 206 -1.66 6.73 3.35
N PRO A 207 -1.44 7.13 2.09
CA PRO A 207 -0.11 7.42 1.56
C PRO A 207 0.64 8.52 2.30
N ALA A 208 -0.06 9.52 2.84
CA ALA A 208 0.54 10.56 3.67
C ALA A 208 1.19 9.98 4.94
N ASP A 209 0.43 9.21 5.73
CA ASP A 209 0.94 8.54 6.94
C ASP A 209 2.08 7.57 6.62
N TYR A 210 1.99 6.86 5.48
CA TYR A 210 3.06 5.99 5.02
C TYR A 210 4.33 6.77 4.70
N ALA A 211 4.20 7.91 4.02
CA ALA A 211 5.33 8.75 3.67
C ALA A 211 6.04 9.32 4.91
N THR A 212 5.29 9.67 5.96
CA THR A 212 5.85 10.41 7.11
C THR A 212 6.19 9.56 8.32
N ALA A 213 5.51 8.43 8.54
CA ALA A 213 5.66 7.64 9.77
C ALA A 213 6.40 6.30 9.56
N TRP A 214 6.53 5.82 8.32
CA TRP A 214 7.09 4.50 8.05
C TRP A 214 8.56 4.55 7.65
N GLY A 215 9.28 3.47 7.95
CA GLY A 215 10.69 3.31 7.64
C GLY A 215 11.04 1.86 7.27
N PRO A 216 12.23 1.65 6.67
CA PRO A 216 13.24 2.67 6.36
C PRO A 216 12.82 3.56 5.17
N ALA A 217 13.29 4.80 5.17
CA ALA A 217 12.96 5.82 4.16
C ALA A 217 13.15 5.33 2.71
N SER A 218 14.25 4.62 2.42
CA SER A 218 14.54 4.06 1.10
C SER A 218 13.44 3.13 0.59
N HIS A 219 12.89 2.28 1.46
CA HIS A 219 11.81 1.37 1.08
C HIS A 219 10.50 2.12 0.81
N VAL A 220 10.14 3.05 1.70
CA VAL A 220 8.92 3.86 1.56
C VAL A 220 8.97 4.68 0.27
N LEU A 221 10.05 5.42 0.05
CA LEU A 221 10.23 6.28 -1.11
C LEU A 221 10.32 5.47 -2.42
N LYS A 222 10.90 4.27 -2.40
CA LYS A 222 10.87 3.34 -3.55
C LYS A 222 9.46 2.88 -3.89
N VAL A 223 8.61 2.60 -2.89
CA VAL A 223 7.21 2.26 -3.17
C VAL A 223 6.48 3.47 -3.75
N LEU A 224 6.64 4.65 -3.14
CA LEU A 224 6.02 5.89 -3.58
C LEU A 224 6.47 6.34 -4.97
N SER A 225 7.71 6.06 -5.37
CA SER A 225 8.22 6.35 -6.73
C SER A 225 7.46 5.60 -7.82
N THR A 226 6.75 4.52 -7.49
CA THR A 226 5.87 3.78 -8.42
C THR A 226 4.44 4.31 -8.44
N GLY A 227 4.08 5.23 -7.54
CA GLY A 227 2.70 5.63 -7.29
C GLY A 227 1.98 6.23 -8.48
N HIS A 228 2.64 7.07 -9.29
CA HIS A 228 2.03 7.62 -10.52
C HIS A 228 1.64 6.56 -11.56
N LEU A 229 2.19 5.34 -11.48
CA LEU A 229 1.89 4.23 -12.39
C LEU A 229 0.95 3.20 -11.77
N MET A 230 1.04 3.02 -10.45
CA MET A 230 0.39 1.91 -9.73
C MET A 230 -0.84 2.36 -8.93
N PHE A 231 -0.86 3.58 -8.40
CA PHE A 231 -1.94 4.15 -7.59
C PHE A 231 -2.03 5.68 -7.77
N PRO A 232 -2.15 6.19 -9.01
CA PRO A 232 -2.10 7.63 -9.29
C PRO A 232 -3.15 8.44 -8.55
N ALA A 233 -4.31 7.87 -8.20
CA ALA A 233 -5.35 8.58 -7.45
C ALA A 233 -4.93 8.91 -6.00
N ARG A 234 -3.96 8.16 -5.45
CA ARG A 234 -3.58 8.22 -4.03
C ARG A 234 -2.20 8.86 -3.80
N VAL A 235 -1.26 8.76 -4.75
CA VAL A 235 0.13 9.21 -4.55
C VAL A 235 0.26 10.70 -4.19
N ALA A 236 -0.66 11.54 -4.67
CA ALA A 236 -0.67 12.97 -4.39
C ALA A 236 -0.77 13.30 -2.88
N GLU A 237 -1.38 12.42 -2.06
CA GLU A 237 -1.42 12.59 -0.60
C GLU A 237 -0.01 12.50 0.03
N ALA A 238 0.81 11.56 -0.45
CA ALA A 238 2.20 11.42 0.01
C ALA A 238 3.07 12.59 -0.44
N GLU A 239 2.91 13.03 -1.68
CA GLU A 239 3.62 14.20 -2.20
C GLU A 239 3.27 15.47 -1.43
N ALA A 240 1.98 15.69 -1.15
CA ALA A 240 1.52 16.84 -0.39
C ALA A 240 2.09 16.85 1.04
N ALA A 241 2.23 15.68 1.66
CA ALA A 241 2.82 15.55 3.00
C ALA A 241 4.33 15.83 3.02
N LEU A 242 5.08 15.37 2.00
CA LEU A 242 6.54 15.51 1.97
C LEU A 242 7.02 16.83 1.36
N ARG A 243 6.24 17.46 0.47
CA ARG A 243 6.64 18.66 -0.26
C ARG A 243 7.06 19.84 0.64
N PRO A 244 6.37 20.17 1.74
CA PRO A 244 6.82 21.24 2.64
C PRO A 244 8.21 20.96 3.21
N LEU A 245 8.46 19.74 3.67
CA LEU A 245 9.74 19.34 4.27
C LEU A 245 10.88 19.36 3.25
N VAL A 246 10.63 18.88 2.03
CA VAL A 246 11.62 18.92 0.96
C VAL A 246 11.96 20.36 0.59
N ARG A 247 10.97 21.25 0.52
CA ARG A 247 11.20 22.68 0.24
C ARG A 247 11.90 23.42 1.37
N GLU A 248 11.67 23.02 2.61
CA GLU A 248 12.29 23.68 3.77
C GLU A 248 13.74 23.21 3.98
N HIS A 249 14.01 21.92 3.84
CA HIS A 249 15.31 21.34 4.22
C HIS A 249 16.23 21.02 3.05
N LEU A 250 15.71 20.83 1.84
CA LEU A 250 16.52 20.46 0.67
C LEU A 250 16.52 21.53 -0.40
N ALA A 251 15.35 22.06 -0.77
CA ALA A 251 15.17 23.13 -1.76
C ALA A 251 16.14 22.99 -2.96
N ASP A 252 16.86 24.06 -3.27
CA ASP A 252 17.96 24.15 -4.24
C ASP A 252 19.35 23.88 -3.63
N HIS A 253 19.43 23.46 -2.36
CA HIS A 253 20.67 23.18 -1.63
C HIS A 253 21.34 21.87 -2.10
N GLU A 254 22.21 21.98 -3.09
CA GLU A 254 22.91 20.83 -3.70
C GLU A 254 23.66 19.94 -2.69
N ASP A 255 24.25 20.53 -1.65
CA ASP A 255 24.98 19.78 -0.62
C ASP A 255 24.04 18.93 0.24
N ALA A 256 22.85 19.43 0.59
CA ALA A 256 21.83 18.67 1.30
C ALA A 256 21.34 17.47 0.48
N TRP A 257 21.14 17.65 -0.83
CA TRP A 257 20.81 16.55 -1.74
C TRP A 257 21.94 15.51 -1.86
N ALA A 258 23.20 15.94 -1.86
CA ALA A 258 24.34 15.04 -1.88
C ALA A 258 24.43 14.20 -0.58
N VAL A 259 24.21 14.82 0.58
CA VAL A 259 24.13 14.12 1.87
C VAL A 259 22.96 13.12 1.87
N LEU A 260 21.77 13.52 1.42
CA LEU A 260 20.62 12.64 1.33
C LEU A 260 20.92 11.40 0.47
N ALA A 261 21.52 11.60 -0.71
CA ALA A 261 21.87 10.51 -1.62
C ALA A 261 22.89 9.53 -1.01
N GLN A 262 23.80 10.00 -0.15
CA GLN A 262 24.75 9.16 0.56
C GLN A 262 24.11 8.39 1.73
N LEU A 263 23.16 9.01 2.43
CA LEU A 263 22.52 8.42 3.60
C LEU A 263 21.43 7.41 3.24
N ILE A 264 20.72 7.58 2.12
CA ILE A 264 19.43 6.92 1.86
C ILE A 264 19.43 5.39 2.04
N ASP A 265 20.52 4.70 1.66
CA ASP A 265 20.60 3.23 1.75
C ASP A 265 20.99 2.72 3.14
N THR A 266 21.60 3.58 3.96
CA THR A 266 22.04 3.22 5.32
C THR A 266 21.17 3.84 6.41
N PHE A 267 20.28 4.76 6.05
CA PHE A 267 19.39 5.45 6.97
C PHE A 267 18.22 4.54 7.40
N HIS A 268 18.16 4.22 8.69
CA HIS A 268 17.13 3.35 9.26
C HIS A 268 15.82 4.08 9.62
N GLY A 269 15.85 5.41 9.71
CA GLY A 269 14.69 6.22 10.05
C GLY A 269 13.68 6.38 8.92
N ASN A 270 12.64 7.16 9.18
CA ASN A 270 11.60 7.49 8.20
C ASN A 270 12.05 8.61 7.23
N ALA A 271 11.22 8.92 6.22
CA ALA A 271 11.57 9.92 5.22
C ALA A 271 11.67 11.35 5.78
N VAL A 272 10.88 11.70 6.80
CA VAL A 272 10.95 13.01 7.47
C VAL A 272 12.31 13.18 8.14
N GLU A 273 12.71 12.18 8.93
CA GLU A 273 13.99 12.16 9.63
C GLU A 273 15.17 12.22 8.64
N LEU A 274 15.09 11.50 7.51
CA LEU A 274 16.11 11.53 6.45
C LEU A 274 16.26 12.93 5.85
N VAL A 275 15.13 13.55 5.46
CA VAL A 275 15.09 14.88 4.84
C VAL A 275 15.63 15.94 5.81
N MET A 276 15.19 15.93 7.07
CA MET A 276 15.68 16.85 8.09
C MET A 276 17.16 16.64 8.39
N THR A 277 17.63 15.39 8.50
CA THR A 277 19.04 15.09 8.78
C THR A 277 19.93 15.58 7.64
N ALA A 278 19.53 15.34 6.39
CA ALA A 278 20.28 15.80 5.24
C ALA A 278 20.39 17.33 5.18
N GLY A 279 19.29 18.05 5.44
CA GLY A 279 19.30 19.51 5.50
C GLY A 279 20.09 20.09 6.69
N ALA A 280 20.18 19.37 7.81
CA ALA A 280 20.91 19.86 8.99
C ALA A 280 22.43 19.61 8.92
N VAL A 281 22.87 18.65 8.10
CA VAL A 281 24.28 18.27 7.96
C VAL A 281 25.01 19.10 6.88
N ALA A 282 24.27 19.59 5.88
CA ALA A 282 24.79 20.45 4.82
C ALA A 282 24.97 21.90 5.29
#